data_AF-H2U0C3-F1
#
_entry.id   AF-H2U0C3-F1
#
_cell.length_a   1.000
_cell.length_b   1.000
_cell.length_c   1.000
_cell.angle_alpha   90.00
_cell.angle_beta   90.00
_cell.angle_gamma   90.00
#
_symmetry.space_group_name_H-M   'P 1'
#
loop_
_entity.id
_entity.type
_entity.pdbx_description
1 polymer ?
#
loop_
_entity_poly.entity_id
_entity_poly.type
_entity_poly.pdbx_seq_one_letter_code
_entity_poly.pdbx_strand_id
1 'polypeptide(L)'
;MLSLEIAADVGSGSRERHPNSILYSILSGRNSGYLDGKPDRSRRHNCHCEGTRTVGLKDPKVTYQVASSLMVQTFCFIQGLPSFCQLPSEDQALLLRHCWVHLFVLGLAQQRIALEVTEAPDSSILRQILLGPGLTEQDHHRPTLAEVHRLRTVMNHLWTLGLGPKEYAYLKGALLFNPAVPGLRASTVIRGLQKEAQGALREVVHLLHPGDASRFSRVLLAASSVQSVSHQLVSQLLLKPLLVIHQRHIIHL
;
A
#
# COMPACT_ATOMS: atom_id res chain seq x y z
N MET A 1 45.00 -39.70 -47.33
CA MET A 1 46.22 -40.47 -46.98
C MET A 1 46.92 -39.71 -45.88
N LEU A 2 46.75 -40.18 -44.63
CA LEU A 2 47.76 -40.88 -43.81
C LEU A 2 48.64 -39.86 -43.06
N SER A 3 48.26 -39.47 -41.84
CA SER A 3 48.55 -40.15 -40.55
C SER A 3 49.94 -39.82 -40.02
N LEU A 4 50.02 -39.14 -38.87
CA LEU A 4 50.68 -39.72 -37.69
C LEU A 4 50.41 -38.90 -36.42
N GLU A 5 50.09 -39.68 -35.40
CA GLU A 5 49.67 -39.40 -34.04
C GLU A 5 50.86 -39.72 -33.13
N ILE A 6 51.19 -38.90 -32.14
CA ILE A 6 51.79 -39.36 -30.87
C ILE A 6 51.29 -38.48 -29.73
N ALA A 7 50.67 -39.15 -28.75
CA ALA A 7 50.30 -38.65 -27.43
C ALA A 7 51.45 -38.81 -26.41
N ALA A 8 51.53 -37.90 -25.44
CA ALA A 8 52.11 -38.10 -24.11
C ALA A 8 51.56 -36.97 -23.20
N ASP A 9 50.54 -37.27 -22.40
CA ASP A 9 50.61 -37.52 -20.95
C ASP A 9 50.73 -36.24 -20.11
N VAL A 10 49.58 -35.79 -19.56
CA VAL A 10 49.52 -34.92 -18.38
C VAL A 10 48.47 -35.50 -17.44
N GLY A 11 48.96 -36.10 -16.36
CA GLY A 11 48.15 -36.63 -15.29
C GLY A 11 47.53 -35.56 -14.39
N SER A 12 46.56 -36.06 -13.62
CA SER A 12 46.07 -35.55 -12.33
C SER A 12 44.99 -34.47 -12.35
N GLY A 13 43.74 -34.96 -12.38
CA GLY A 13 42.81 -34.77 -11.26
C GLY A 13 42.46 -33.34 -10.83
N SER A 14 41.31 -32.86 -11.29
CA SER A 14 40.51 -31.90 -10.51
C SER A 14 39.03 -32.05 -10.85
N ARG A 15 38.30 -32.74 -9.97
CA ARG A 15 36.84 -32.64 -9.84
C ARG A 15 36.49 -31.15 -9.76
N GLU A 16 35.79 -30.61 -10.74
CA GLU A 16 35.13 -29.31 -10.66
C GLU A 16 34.06 -29.36 -9.56
N ARG A 17 34.48 -29.01 -8.35
CA ARG A 17 33.58 -28.72 -7.23
C ARG A 17 32.85 -27.44 -7.57
N HIS A 18 31.59 -27.58 -7.95
CA HIS A 18 30.63 -26.50 -7.89
C HIS A 18 30.71 -25.85 -6.49
N PRO A 19 30.92 -24.52 -6.38
CA PRO A 19 30.88 -23.88 -5.09
C PRO A 19 29.40 -23.70 -4.74
N ASN A 20 28.79 -24.75 -4.19
CA ASN A 20 27.66 -24.58 -3.28
C ASN A 20 28.23 -23.91 -2.02
N SER A 21 28.61 -22.64 -2.15
CA SER A 21 29.10 -21.87 -1.03
C SER A 21 27.96 -21.79 -0.03
N ILE A 22 28.30 -22.00 1.23
CA ILE A 22 27.37 -21.90 2.36
C ILE A 22 26.63 -20.54 2.30
N LEU A 23 27.31 -19.51 1.77
CA LEU A 23 26.72 -18.21 1.45
C LEU A 23 25.56 -18.30 0.47
N TYR A 24 25.68 -19.03 -0.64
CA TYR A 24 24.61 -19.16 -1.62
C TYR A 24 23.37 -19.88 -1.05
N SER A 25 23.55 -20.91 -0.24
CA SER A 25 22.44 -21.64 0.41
C SER A 25 21.75 -20.82 1.50
N ILE A 26 22.51 -20.02 2.27
CA ILE A 26 21.96 -19.07 3.25
C ILE A 26 21.19 -17.94 2.54
N LEU A 27 21.75 -17.40 1.46
CA LEU A 27 21.13 -16.29 0.70
C LEU A 27 19.88 -16.73 -0.08
N SER A 28 19.82 -17.99 -0.52
CA SER A 28 18.68 -18.54 -1.28
C SER A 28 17.61 -19.19 -0.40
N GLY A 29 17.73 -19.11 0.93
CA GLY A 29 16.74 -19.66 1.87
C GLY A 29 16.59 -21.19 1.80
N ARG A 30 17.64 -21.91 1.39
CA ARG A 30 17.60 -23.37 1.28
C ARG A 30 18.07 -23.98 2.59
N ASN A 31 17.13 -24.13 3.51
CA ASN A 31 17.35 -24.71 4.83
C ASN A 31 17.84 -26.16 4.68
N SER A 32 19.15 -26.39 4.82
CA SER A 32 19.73 -27.72 4.85
C SER A 32 19.60 -28.28 6.27
N GLY A 33 18.69 -29.23 6.45
CA GLY A 33 18.42 -29.87 7.72
C GLY A 33 19.62 -30.66 8.24
N TYR A 34 20.32 -30.11 9.23
CA TYR A 34 21.17 -30.83 10.18
C TYR A 34 21.24 -30.05 11.49
N LEU A 35 20.19 -30.14 12.29
CA LEU A 35 20.26 -30.11 13.76
C LEU A 35 19.09 -30.97 14.26
N ASP A 36 19.39 -32.23 14.55
CA ASP A 36 18.54 -33.10 15.35
C ASP A 36 18.54 -32.55 16.78
N GLY A 37 17.36 -32.20 17.27
CA GLY A 37 17.16 -31.46 18.52
C GLY A 37 15.79 -30.79 18.50
N LYS A 38 14.75 -31.52 18.90
CA LYS A 38 13.39 -31.00 19.12
C LYS A 38 13.43 -29.67 19.89
N PRO A 39 12.94 -28.54 19.34
CA PRO A 39 12.51 -27.44 20.16
C PRO A 39 11.05 -27.69 20.55
N ASP A 40 10.86 -27.87 21.85
CA ASP A 40 9.58 -27.83 22.54
C ASP A 40 8.74 -26.61 22.06
N ARG A 41 7.53 -26.88 21.57
CA ARG A 41 6.61 -25.88 20.96
C ARG A 41 5.96 -24.93 21.98
N SER A 42 6.53 -24.81 23.18
CA SER A 42 5.83 -24.26 24.35
C SER A 42 6.43 -22.95 24.88
N ARG A 43 7.10 -22.15 24.03
CA ARG A 43 7.44 -20.75 24.33
C ARG A 43 7.24 -19.86 23.12
N ARG A 44 5.98 -19.46 22.89
CA ARG A 44 5.70 -18.23 22.13
C ARG A 44 6.19 -17.05 22.97
N HIS A 45 7.46 -16.71 22.83
CA HIS A 45 7.92 -15.39 23.20
C HIS A 45 7.12 -14.40 22.34
N ASN A 46 6.26 -13.60 22.97
CA ASN A 46 5.63 -12.42 22.38
C ASN A 46 6.73 -11.39 22.07
N CYS A 47 7.56 -11.69 21.07
CA CYS A 47 8.48 -10.75 20.46
C CYS A 47 7.60 -9.66 19.83
N HIS A 48 7.80 -8.40 20.19
CA HIS A 48 7.18 -7.24 19.50
C HIS A 48 7.56 -7.13 18.00
N CYS A 49 8.32 -8.11 17.52
CA CYS A 49 8.89 -8.29 16.20
C CYS A 49 7.84 -8.64 15.14
N GLU A 50 6.65 -9.13 15.51
CA GLU A 50 5.56 -9.42 14.56
C GLU A 50 4.97 -8.16 13.93
N GLY A 51 4.90 -7.05 14.69
CA GLY A 51 4.36 -5.78 14.20
C GLY A 51 5.32 -5.01 13.28
N THR A 52 6.62 -5.28 13.37
CA THR A 52 7.68 -4.61 12.62
C THR A 52 8.08 -5.33 11.32
N ARG A 53 7.49 -6.51 11.04
CA ARG A 53 7.80 -7.26 9.82
C ARG A 53 7.36 -6.47 8.60
N THR A 54 8.26 -6.32 7.64
CA THR A 54 7.95 -5.67 6.38
C THR A 54 7.16 -6.60 5.48
N VAL A 55 6.19 -6.07 4.75
CA VAL A 55 5.30 -6.87 3.91
C VAL A 55 5.23 -6.33 2.49
N GLY A 56 4.96 -7.23 1.55
CA GLY A 56 4.68 -6.91 0.15
C GLY A 56 3.33 -7.46 -0.27
N LEU A 57 2.77 -6.93 -1.36
CA LEU A 57 1.52 -7.46 -1.93
C LEU A 57 1.73 -8.87 -2.47
N LYS A 58 0.75 -9.75 -2.26
CA LYS A 58 0.80 -11.15 -2.74
C LYS A 58 0.67 -11.24 -4.27
N ASP A 59 -0.22 -10.46 -4.85
CA ASP A 59 -0.31 -10.24 -6.30
C ASP A 59 -0.12 -8.74 -6.60
N PRO A 60 1.13 -8.29 -6.74
CA PRO A 60 1.44 -6.89 -6.98
C PRO A 60 0.84 -6.39 -8.30
N LYS A 61 0.89 -7.17 -9.39
CA LYS A 61 0.52 -6.69 -10.72
C LYS A 61 -0.96 -6.34 -10.79
N VAL A 62 -1.83 -7.26 -10.37
CA VAL A 62 -3.28 -7.04 -10.38
C VAL A 62 -3.65 -5.92 -9.42
N THR A 63 -3.07 -5.93 -8.21
CA THR A 63 -3.36 -4.89 -7.21
C THR A 63 -2.95 -3.50 -7.71
N TYR A 64 -1.80 -3.37 -8.38
CA TYR A 64 -1.35 -2.10 -8.95
C TYR A 64 -2.21 -1.61 -10.10
N GLN A 65 -2.72 -2.49 -10.97
CA GLN A 65 -3.65 -2.11 -12.04
C GLN A 65 -4.98 -1.58 -11.47
N VAL A 66 -5.49 -2.24 -10.43
CA VAL A 66 -6.69 -1.78 -9.73
C VAL A 66 -6.42 -0.45 -9.03
N ALA A 67 -5.28 -0.32 -8.34
CA ALA A 67 -4.88 0.92 -7.68
C ALA A 67 -4.74 2.09 -8.65
N SER A 68 -4.12 1.90 -9.81
CA SER A 68 -3.99 2.96 -10.81
C SER A 68 -5.36 3.40 -11.34
N SER A 69 -6.23 2.44 -11.67
CA SER A 69 -7.60 2.72 -12.11
C SER A 69 -8.39 3.49 -11.05
N LEU A 70 -8.31 3.07 -9.78
CA LEU A 70 -8.95 3.75 -8.66
C LEU A 70 -8.43 5.16 -8.43
N MET A 71 -7.14 5.40 -8.65
CA MET A 71 -6.56 6.73 -8.54
C MET A 71 -7.13 7.65 -9.61
N VAL A 72 -7.21 7.18 -10.86
CA VAL A 72 -7.86 7.90 -11.97
C VAL A 72 -9.33 8.19 -11.64
N GLN A 73 -10.08 7.18 -11.18
CA GLN A 73 -11.48 7.36 -10.76
C GLN A 73 -11.63 8.39 -9.63
N THR A 74 -10.69 8.41 -8.68
CA THR A 74 -10.66 9.40 -7.59
C THR A 74 -10.46 10.80 -8.13
N PHE A 75 -9.50 11.00 -9.04
CA PHE A 75 -9.30 12.30 -9.68
C PHE A 75 -10.49 12.71 -10.57
N CYS A 76 -11.04 11.80 -11.36
CA CYS A 76 -12.24 12.06 -12.16
C CYS A 76 -13.44 12.45 -11.29
N PHE A 77 -13.62 11.81 -10.14
CA PHE A 77 -14.66 12.20 -9.18
C PHE A 77 -14.46 13.64 -8.73
N ILE A 78 -13.25 14.03 -8.32
CA ILE A 78 -12.97 15.38 -7.80
C ILE A 78 -13.13 16.44 -8.89
N GLN A 79 -12.55 16.21 -10.07
CA GLN A 79 -12.64 17.10 -11.23
C GLN A 79 -14.07 17.18 -11.79
N GLY A 80 -14.91 16.17 -11.54
CA GLY A 80 -16.30 16.17 -11.91
C GLY A 80 -17.19 17.05 -11.03
N LEU A 81 -16.67 17.62 -9.92
CA LEU A 81 -17.43 18.47 -9.01
C LEU A 81 -17.32 19.94 -9.43
N PRO A 82 -18.40 20.59 -9.91
CA PRO A 82 -18.34 22.01 -10.31
C PRO A 82 -17.87 22.92 -9.16
N SER A 83 -18.33 22.65 -7.94
CA SER A 83 -17.96 23.42 -6.75
C SER A 83 -16.47 23.32 -6.41
N PHE A 84 -15.80 22.22 -6.78
CA PHE A 84 -14.35 22.10 -6.62
C PHE A 84 -13.60 22.91 -7.68
N CYS A 85 -14.02 22.81 -8.94
CA CYS A 85 -13.38 23.51 -10.06
C CYS A 85 -13.48 25.04 -9.97
N GLN A 86 -14.44 25.56 -9.22
CA GLN A 86 -14.61 27.00 -8.96
C GLN A 86 -13.69 27.54 -7.85
N LEU A 87 -13.03 26.67 -7.07
CA LEU A 87 -12.10 27.10 -6.03
C LEU A 87 -10.79 27.63 -6.65
N PRO A 88 -10.03 28.50 -5.94
CA PRO A 88 -8.69 28.89 -6.36
C PRO A 88 -7.79 27.66 -6.63
N SER A 89 -6.98 27.70 -7.68
CA SER A 89 -6.10 26.57 -8.05
C SER A 89 -5.14 26.14 -6.93
N GLU A 90 -4.65 27.10 -6.14
CA GLU A 90 -3.83 26.82 -4.96
C GLU A 90 -4.61 26.04 -3.89
N ASP A 91 -5.86 26.42 -3.63
CA ASP A 91 -6.73 25.72 -2.68
C ASP A 91 -7.08 24.32 -3.19
N GLN A 92 -7.36 24.18 -4.49
CA GLN A 92 -7.57 22.87 -5.12
C GLN A 92 -6.37 21.95 -4.90
N ALA A 93 -5.15 22.44 -5.13
CA ALA A 93 -3.93 21.68 -4.92
C ALA A 93 -3.72 21.29 -3.44
N LEU A 94 -3.99 22.21 -2.51
CA LEU A 94 -3.90 21.94 -1.07
C LEU A 94 -4.90 20.87 -0.62
N LEU A 95 -6.16 20.98 -1.03
CA LEU A 95 -7.19 19.99 -0.74
C LEU A 95 -6.82 18.62 -1.31
N LEU A 96 -6.42 18.56 -2.58
CA LEU A 96 -5.99 17.31 -3.23
C LEU A 96 -4.84 16.65 -2.49
N ARG A 97 -3.78 17.40 -2.15
CA ARG A 97 -2.62 16.88 -1.42
C ARG A 97 -3.02 16.31 -0.06
N HIS A 98 -3.99 16.92 0.60
CA HIS A 98 -4.47 16.49 1.92
C HIS A 98 -5.43 15.31 1.86
N CYS A 99 -6.36 15.25 0.90
CA CYS A 99 -7.49 14.31 0.96
C CYS A 99 -7.36 13.10 0.03
N TRP A 100 -6.42 13.08 -0.93
CA TRP A 100 -6.40 12.05 -1.97
C TRP A 100 -6.34 10.62 -1.39
N VAL A 101 -5.58 10.41 -0.31
CA VAL A 101 -5.48 9.11 0.36
C VAL A 101 -6.81 8.68 0.94
N HIS A 102 -7.52 9.59 1.59
CA HIS A 102 -8.80 9.29 2.23
C HIS A 102 -9.83 8.88 1.18
N LEU A 103 -9.89 9.62 0.06
CA LEU A 103 -10.79 9.32 -1.04
C LEU A 103 -10.42 8.02 -1.76
N PHE A 104 -9.11 7.76 -1.92
CA PHE A 104 -8.59 6.54 -2.51
C PHE A 104 -8.92 5.30 -1.64
N VAL A 105 -8.74 5.38 -0.32
CA VAL A 105 -9.11 4.33 0.63
C VAL A 105 -10.62 4.07 0.62
N LEU A 106 -11.45 5.12 0.55
CA LEU A 106 -12.89 4.96 0.33
C LEU A 106 -13.19 4.27 -1.01
N GLY A 107 -12.42 4.56 -2.07
CA GLY A 107 -12.52 3.88 -3.35
C GLY A 107 -12.20 2.37 -3.26
N LEU A 108 -11.11 2.01 -2.60
CA LEU A 108 -10.75 0.62 -2.31
C LEU A 108 -11.86 -0.10 -1.55
N ALA A 109 -12.40 0.55 -0.50
CA ALA A 109 -13.50 -0.01 0.28
C ALA A 109 -14.78 -0.15 -0.56
N GLN A 110 -15.14 0.85 -1.35
CA GLN A 110 -16.31 0.85 -2.21
C GLN A 110 -16.27 -0.27 -3.26
N GLN A 111 -15.08 -0.56 -3.82
CA GLN A 111 -14.88 -1.67 -4.76
C GLN A 111 -14.61 -3.02 -4.10
N ARG A 112 -14.63 -3.10 -2.76
CA ARG A 112 -14.41 -4.34 -2.00
C ARG A 112 -13.05 -5.00 -2.31
N ILE A 113 -12.01 -4.20 -2.55
CA ILE A 113 -10.68 -4.70 -2.87
C ILE A 113 -10.04 -5.33 -1.63
N ALA A 114 -9.71 -6.62 -1.70
CA ALA A 114 -8.96 -7.30 -0.65
C ALA A 114 -7.46 -7.09 -0.85
N LEU A 115 -6.81 -6.39 0.08
CA LEU A 115 -5.36 -6.24 0.07
C LEU A 115 -4.74 -7.50 0.66
N GLU A 116 -4.27 -8.44 -0.15
CA GLU A 116 -3.52 -9.61 0.31
C GLU A 116 -2.01 -9.29 0.36
N VAL A 117 -1.35 -9.60 1.48
CA VAL A 117 0.08 -9.35 1.67
C VAL A 117 0.78 -10.60 2.15
N THR A 118 2.02 -10.77 1.70
CA THR A 118 2.95 -11.78 2.17
C THR A 118 4.12 -11.09 2.88
N GLU A 119 4.76 -11.80 3.81
CA GLU A 119 6.00 -11.30 4.41
C GLU A 119 7.01 -11.04 3.29
N ALA A 120 7.57 -9.83 3.28
CA ALA A 120 8.66 -9.54 2.37
C ALA A 120 9.89 -10.31 2.88
N PRO A 121 10.68 -10.95 2.00
CA PRO A 121 11.92 -11.58 2.45
C PRO A 121 12.76 -10.51 3.13
N ASP A 122 13.13 -10.76 4.40
CA ASP A 122 14.01 -9.87 5.15
C ASP A 122 15.22 -9.56 4.26
N SER A 123 15.52 -8.26 4.07
CA SER A 123 16.83 -7.91 3.54
C SER A 123 17.83 -8.31 4.61
N SER A 124 18.38 -9.53 4.47
CA SER A 124 19.35 -10.04 5.43
C SER A 124 20.44 -8.99 5.62
N ILE A 125 20.92 -8.82 6.86
CA ILE A 125 22.02 -7.91 7.16
C ILE A 125 23.22 -8.21 6.24
N LEU A 126 23.43 -9.49 5.91
CA LEU A 126 24.39 -9.94 4.90
C LEU A 126 24.14 -9.33 3.51
N ARG A 127 22.90 -9.27 3.03
CA ARG A 127 22.55 -8.64 1.76
C ARG A 127 22.82 -7.14 1.77
N GLN A 128 22.61 -6.47 2.90
CA GLN A 128 22.92 -5.04 3.07
C GLN A 128 24.43 -4.77 3.10
N ILE A 129 25.21 -5.65 3.73
CA ILE A 129 26.68 -5.59 3.75
C ILE A 129 27.26 -5.89 2.35
N LEU A 130 26.73 -6.89 1.64
CA LEU A 130 27.27 -7.36 0.35
C LEU A 130 26.95 -6.43 -0.84
N LEU A 131 25.80 -5.74 -0.82
CA LEU A 131 25.38 -4.85 -1.92
C LEU A 131 25.80 -3.39 -1.72
N GLY A 132 26.47 -3.09 -0.60
CA GLY A 132 26.94 -1.75 -0.25
C GLY A 132 25.84 -0.79 0.21
N PRO A 133 26.17 0.23 1.03
CA PRO A 133 25.21 1.23 1.49
C PRO A 133 24.48 1.96 0.35
N GLY A 134 25.11 2.12 -0.82
CA GLY A 134 24.61 3.00 -1.89
C GLY A 134 23.35 2.56 -2.65
N LEU A 135 22.93 1.28 -2.58
CA LEU A 135 21.77 0.78 -3.34
C LEU A 135 20.49 0.57 -2.50
N THR A 136 20.56 0.77 -1.18
CA THR A 136 19.44 0.52 -0.26
C THR A 136 18.93 1.75 0.48
N GLU A 137 19.61 2.89 0.31
CA GLU A 137 19.43 4.11 1.13
C GLU A 137 18.35 5.10 0.64
N GLN A 138 17.61 4.85 -0.45
CA GLN A 138 16.60 5.84 -0.91
C GLN A 138 15.16 5.62 -0.42
N ASP A 139 14.81 4.50 0.22
CA ASP A 139 13.41 4.21 0.58
C ASP A 139 13.23 3.78 2.05
N HIS A 140 13.36 4.74 2.97
CA HIS A 140 13.33 4.54 4.42
C HIS A 140 11.97 4.11 5.04
N HIS A 141 10.95 3.75 4.27
CA HIS A 141 9.70 3.24 4.84
C HIS A 141 9.13 2.10 4.03
N ARG A 142 9.42 0.89 4.50
CA ARG A 142 8.76 -0.32 4.03
C ARG A 142 7.47 -0.53 4.81
N PRO A 143 6.33 -0.76 4.13
CA PRO A 143 5.07 -1.08 4.79
C PRO A 143 5.24 -2.22 5.80
N THR A 144 4.82 -1.98 7.03
CA THR A 144 4.82 -3.02 8.07
C THR A 144 3.51 -3.80 8.07
N LEU A 145 3.54 -5.03 8.57
CA LEU A 145 2.35 -5.86 8.73
C LEU A 145 1.29 -5.15 9.60
N ALA A 146 1.71 -4.48 10.68
CA ALA A 146 0.81 -3.75 11.57
C ALA A 146 0.09 -2.60 10.86
N GLU A 147 0.78 -1.85 10.00
CA GLU A 147 0.21 -0.78 9.20
C GLU A 147 -0.82 -1.28 8.20
N VAL A 148 -0.48 -2.34 7.46
CA VAL A 148 -1.42 -2.97 6.52
C VAL A 148 -2.62 -3.55 7.26
N HIS A 149 -2.42 -4.17 8.42
CA HIS A 149 -3.52 -4.66 9.25
C HIS A 149 -4.45 -3.51 9.66
N ARG A 150 -3.92 -2.37 10.11
CA ARG A 150 -4.74 -1.18 10.43
C ARG A 150 -5.56 -0.72 9.23
N LEU A 151 -4.94 -0.63 8.04
CA LEU A 151 -5.65 -0.28 6.81
C LEU A 151 -6.80 -1.26 6.51
N ARG A 152 -6.54 -2.57 6.61
CA ARG A 152 -7.58 -3.60 6.44
C ARG A 152 -8.69 -3.46 7.48
N THR A 153 -8.38 -3.17 8.74
CA THR A 153 -9.38 -2.95 9.79
C THR A 153 -10.30 -1.78 9.44
N VAL A 154 -9.74 -0.66 8.95
CA VAL A 154 -10.54 0.49 8.48
C VAL A 154 -11.45 0.10 7.32
N MET A 155 -10.94 -0.63 6.33
CA MET A 155 -11.73 -1.12 5.18
C MET A 155 -12.85 -2.07 5.61
N ASN A 156 -12.54 -3.03 6.49
CA ASN A 156 -13.52 -3.95 7.05
C ASN A 156 -14.61 -3.21 7.82
N HIS A 157 -14.25 -2.16 8.57
CA HIS A 157 -15.23 -1.35 9.27
C HIS A 157 -16.20 -0.67 8.29
N LEU A 158 -15.71 -0.04 7.23
CA LEU A 158 -16.55 0.53 6.16
C LEU A 158 -17.46 -0.52 5.51
N TRP A 159 -16.95 -1.74 5.32
CA TRP A 159 -17.69 -2.85 4.77
C TRP A 159 -18.86 -3.31 5.63
N THR A 160 -18.70 -3.29 6.96
CA THR A 160 -19.77 -3.62 7.91
C THR A 160 -20.89 -2.59 7.94
N LEU A 161 -20.60 -1.34 7.54
CA LEU A 161 -21.64 -0.31 7.43
C LEU A 161 -22.53 -0.52 6.21
N GLY A 162 -22.08 -1.26 5.19
CA GLY A 162 -22.89 -1.51 4.00
C GLY A 162 -23.29 -0.22 3.28
N LEU A 163 -22.35 0.72 3.10
CA LEU A 163 -22.62 2.00 2.47
C LEU A 163 -23.00 1.82 0.98
N GLY A 164 -24.06 2.49 0.56
CA GLY A 164 -24.48 2.59 -0.83
C GLY A 164 -23.68 3.61 -1.64
N PRO A 165 -23.81 3.63 -2.99
CA PRO A 165 -23.07 4.57 -3.85
C PRO A 165 -23.28 6.05 -3.50
N LYS A 166 -24.51 6.43 -3.14
CA LYS A 166 -24.83 7.81 -2.73
C LYS A 166 -24.16 8.18 -1.41
N GLU A 167 -24.20 7.31 -0.41
CA GLU A 167 -23.53 7.52 0.88
C GLU A 167 -22.02 7.69 0.68
N TYR A 168 -21.38 6.86 -0.15
CA TYR A 168 -19.96 7.02 -0.51
C TYR A 168 -19.68 8.36 -1.21
N ALA A 169 -20.53 8.79 -2.14
CA ALA A 169 -20.34 10.05 -2.86
C ALA A 169 -20.37 11.26 -1.91
N TYR A 170 -21.36 11.34 -1.02
CA TYR A 170 -21.44 12.44 -0.04
C TYR A 170 -20.34 12.36 1.01
N LEU A 171 -19.95 11.15 1.44
CA LEU A 171 -18.83 10.98 2.36
C LEU A 171 -17.51 11.45 1.73
N LYS A 172 -17.27 11.13 0.46
CA LYS A 172 -16.13 11.64 -0.31
C LYS A 172 -16.15 13.17 -0.37
N GLY A 173 -17.31 13.79 -0.64
CA GLY A 173 -17.46 15.25 -0.61
C GLY A 173 -17.13 15.85 0.77
N ALA A 174 -17.64 15.25 1.85
CA ALA A 174 -17.39 15.71 3.22
C ALA A 174 -15.91 15.63 3.65
N LEU A 175 -15.17 14.65 3.12
CA LEU A 175 -13.72 14.52 3.34
C LEU A 175 -12.90 15.43 2.42
N LEU A 176 -13.33 15.62 1.18
CA LEU A 176 -12.67 16.49 0.20
C LEU A 176 -12.67 17.95 0.64
N PHE A 177 -13.84 18.48 1.01
CA PHE A 177 -13.99 19.87 1.40
C PHE A 177 -13.61 20.07 2.87
N ASN A 178 -12.33 19.91 3.21
CA ASN A 178 -11.86 20.10 4.58
C ASN A 178 -11.37 21.55 4.80
N PRO A 179 -12.10 22.40 5.55
CA PRO A 179 -11.71 23.77 5.80
C PRO A 179 -10.57 23.90 6.83
N ALA A 180 -10.16 22.81 7.49
CA ALA A 180 -9.07 22.80 8.45
C ALA A 180 -7.68 22.67 7.80
N VAL A 181 -7.61 22.51 6.46
CA VAL A 181 -6.32 22.47 5.76
C VAL A 181 -5.62 23.83 5.89
N PRO A 182 -4.38 23.89 6.40
CA PRO A 182 -3.65 25.14 6.54
C PRO A 182 -3.36 25.79 5.18
N GLY A 183 -3.45 27.12 5.12
CA GLY A 183 -3.10 27.91 3.93
C GLY A 183 -4.23 28.11 2.92
N LEU A 184 -5.44 27.60 3.18
CA LEU A 184 -6.61 27.82 2.33
C LEU A 184 -7.04 29.28 2.30
N ARG A 185 -7.24 29.83 1.09
CA ARG A 185 -7.75 31.19 0.86
C ARG A 185 -9.27 31.26 0.98
N ALA A 186 -9.98 30.24 0.50
CA ALA A 186 -11.45 30.16 0.47
C ALA A 186 -12.03 29.28 1.59
N SER A 187 -11.43 29.27 2.77
CA SER A 187 -11.81 28.39 3.90
C SER A 187 -13.29 28.49 4.30
N THR A 188 -13.90 29.68 4.21
CA THR A 188 -15.33 29.89 4.50
C THR A 188 -16.23 29.21 3.47
N VAL A 189 -15.90 29.31 2.17
CA VAL A 189 -16.65 28.65 1.09
C VAL A 189 -16.51 27.14 1.22
N ILE A 190 -15.30 26.64 1.43
CA ILE A 190 -15.01 25.22 1.62
C ILE A 190 -15.77 24.66 2.83
N ARG A 191 -15.89 25.42 3.92
CA ARG A 191 -16.71 25.05 5.08
C ARG A 191 -18.19 24.93 4.73
N GLY A 192 -18.72 25.80 3.87
CA GLY A 192 -20.07 25.70 3.34
C GLY A 192 -20.28 24.41 2.56
N LEU A 193 -19.39 24.12 1.61
CA LEU A 193 -19.41 22.88 0.81
C LEU A 193 -19.31 21.62 1.68
N GLN A 194 -18.49 21.66 2.75
CA GLN A 194 -18.40 20.55 3.69
C GLN A 194 -19.73 20.30 4.41
N LYS A 195 -20.36 21.36 4.91
CA LYS A 195 -21.64 21.27 5.61
C LYS A 195 -22.74 20.75 4.69
N GLU A 196 -22.75 21.19 3.44
CA GLU A 196 -23.70 20.71 2.42
C GLU A 196 -23.52 19.21 2.17
N ALA A 197 -22.28 18.74 1.95
CA ALA A 197 -22.00 17.32 1.77
C ALA A 197 -22.39 16.48 3.00
N GLN A 198 -22.12 16.96 4.22
CA GLN A 198 -22.53 16.29 5.46
C GLN A 198 -24.05 16.30 5.67
N GLY A 199 -24.72 17.39 5.29
CA GLY A 199 -26.18 17.52 5.32
C GLY A 199 -26.82 16.51 4.38
N ALA A 200 -26.39 16.47 3.12
CA ALA A 200 -26.88 15.50 2.14
C ALA A 200 -26.60 14.05 2.55
N LEU A 201 -25.42 13.77 3.15
CA LEU A 201 -25.13 12.44 3.71
C LEU A 201 -26.12 12.08 4.83
N ARG A 202 -26.39 13.01 5.76
CA ARG A 202 -27.34 12.81 6.86
C ARG A 202 -28.75 12.52 6.34
N GLU A 203 -29.21 13.30 5.37
CA GLU A 203 -30.53 13.13 4.75
C GLU A 203 -30.65 11.76 4.07
N VAL A 204 -29.67 11.38 3.25
CA VAL A 204 -29.68 10.07 2.58
C VAL A 204 -29.64 8.91 3.58
N VAL A 205 -28.82 9.01 4.63
CA VAL A 205 -28.79 8.01 5.71
C VAL A 205 -30.15 7.89 6.38
N HIS A 206 -30.79 9.02 6.70
CA HIS A 206 -32.11 9.03 7.34
C HIS A 206 -33.20 8.45 6.43
N LEU A 207 -33.17 8.76 5.14
CA LEU A 207 -34.14 8.27 4.16
C LEU A 207 -33.99 6.76 3.90
N LEU A 208 -32.76 6.26 3.79
CA LEU A 208 -32.50 4.84 3.51
C LEU A 208 -32.58 3.96 4.76
N HIS A 209 -32.34 4.53 5.94
CA HIS A 209 -32.28 3.81 7.22
C HIS A 209 -33.02 4.55 8.35
N PRO A 210 -34.34 4.79 8.22
CA PRO A 210 -35.10 5.61 9.16
C PRO A 210 -35.12 5.07 10.60
N GLY A 211 -34.96 3.76 10.78
CA GLY A 211 -34.92 3.11 12.10
C GLY A 211 -33.54 3.11 12.78
N ASP A 212 -32.49 3.60 12.13
CA ASP A 212 -31.12 3.58 12.66
C ASP A 212 -30.56 5.00 12.84
N ALA A 213 -31.03 5.67 13.89
CA ALA A 213 -30.60 7.03 14.24
C ALA A 213 -29.09 7.14 14.52
N SER A 214 -28.42 6.02 14.83
CA SER A 214 -26.98 5.97 15.12
C SER A 214 -26.11 5.88 13.86
N ARG A 215 -26.69 5.49 12.71
CA ARG A 215 -25.95 5.18 11.49
C ARG A 215 -25.06 6.33 11.07
N PHE A 216 -25.59 7.56 10.99
CA PHE A 216 -24.84 8.73 10.56
C PHE A 216 -23.57 8.93 11.42
N SER A 217 -23.70 8.82 12.74
CA SER A 217 -22.57 8.92 13.66
C SER A 217 -21.53 7.82 13.42
N ARG A 218 -21.97 6.57 13.17
CA ARG A 218 -21.07 5.47 12.81
C ARG A 218 -20.34 5.70 11.49
N VAL A 219 -21.02 6.27 10.49
CA VAL A 219 -20.39 6.68 9.21
C VAL A 219 -19.33 7.74 9.45
N LEU A 220 -19.61 8.76 10.28
CA LEU A 220 -18.62 9.79 10.60
C LEU A 220 -17.40 9.23 11.36
N LEU A 221 -17.61 8.29 12.31
CA LEU A 221 -16.52 7.61 13.01
C LEU A 221 -15.65 6.77 12.05
N ALA A 222 -16.27 6.10 11.08
CA ALA A 222 -15.54 5.40 10.03
C ALA A 222 -14.76 6.39 9.16
N ALA A 223 -15.32 7.56 8.86
CA ALA A 223 -14.63 8.65 8.15
C ALA A 223 -13.38 9.12 8.90
N SER A 224 -13.48 9.32 10.21
CA SER A 224 -12.34 9.67 11.07
C SER A 224 -11.28 8.56 11.07
N SER A 225 -11.70 7.28 11.08
CA SER A 225 -10.79 6.14 10.99
C SER A 225 -10.03 6.13 9.65
N VAL A 226 -10.69 6.48 8.53
CA VAL A 226 -10.04 6.66 7.23
C VAL A 226 -8.99 7.78 7.27
N GLN A 227 -9.27 8.88 7.98
CA GLN A 227 -8.32 9.99 8.11
C GLN A 227 -7.04 9.61 8.88
N SER A 228 -7.08 8.56 9.70
CA SER A 228 -5.90 8.05 10.43
C SER A 228 -4.93 7.22 9.57
N VAL A 229 -5.32 6.87 8.34
CA VAL A 229 -4.47 6.08 7.44
C VAL A 229 -3.28 6.91 6.97
N SER A 230 -2.08 6.36 7.15
CA SER A 230 -0.83 7.01 6.74
C SER A 230 -0.76 7.20 5.22
N HIS A 231 -0.48 8.43 4.79
CA HIS A 231 -0.17 8.73 3.39
C HIS A 231 1.04 7.92 2.90
N GLN A 232 2.05 7.81 3.75
CA GLN A 232 3.28 7.10 3.43
C GLN A 232 3.01 5.62 3.18
N LEU A 233 2.20 4.96 4.01
CA LEU A 233 1.82 3.57 3.82
C LEU A 233 1.21 3.33 2.43
N VAL A 234 0.17 4.11 2.08
CA VAL A 234 -0.55 3.96 0.81
C VAL A 234 0.36 4.24 -0.38
N SER A 235 1.19 5.30 -0.29
CA SER A 235 2.15 5.61 -1.34
C SER A 235 3.17 4.49 -1.56
N GLN A 236 3.77 3.94 -0.51
CA GLN A 236 4.78 2.87 -0.64
C GLN A 236 4.17 1.55 -1.10
N LEU A 237 3.01 1.19 -0.54
CA LEU A 237 2.39 -0.10 -0.80
C LEU A 237 1.74 -0.16 -2.18
N LEU A 238 1.12 0.92 -2.66
CA LEU A 238 0.24 0.88 -3.84
C LEU A 238 0.68 1.81 -4.99
N LEU A 239 1.47 2.86 -4.74
CA LEU A 239 1.77 3.88 -5.78
C LEU A 239 3.24 3.95 -6.22
N LYS A 240 4.21 3.85 -5.31
CA LYS A 240 5.63 3.88 -5.68
C LYS A 240 6.03 2.80 -6.70
N PRO A 241 5.56 1.56 -6.56
CA PRO A 241 5.82 0.53 -7.55
C PRO A 241 5.31 0.90 -8.96
N LEU A 242 4.21 1.67 -9.06
CA LEU A 242 3.69 2.17 -10.34
C LEU A 242 4.63 3.19 -11.00
N LEU A 243 5.26 4.07 -10.19
CA LEU A 243 6.17 5.10 -10.69
C LEU A 243 7.51 4.50 -11.18
N VAL A 244 8.01 3.46 -10.52
CA VAL A 244 9.24 2.76 -10.92
C VAL A 244 9.06 1.96 -12.21
N ILE A 245 7.86 1.41 -12.46
CA ILE A 245 7.56 0.68 -13.71
C ILE A 245 7.60 1.63 -14.92
N HIS A 246 7.20 2.90 -14.75
CA HIS A 246 7.24 3.87 -15.85
C HIS A 246 8.66 4.37 -16.19
N GLN A 247 9.59 4.37 -15.23
CA GLN A 247 10.98 4.77 -15.48
C GLN A 247 11.82 3.68 -16.19
N ARG A 248 11.44 2.40 -16.08
CA ARG A 248 12.16 1.30 -16.77
C ARG A 248 11.89 1.25 -18.28
N HIS A 249 10.83 1.88 -18.77
CA HIS A 249 10.54 1.97 -20.21
C HIS A 249 11.22 3.16 -20.91
N ILE A 250 11.84 4.08 -20.17
CA ILE A 250 12.54 5.25 -20.76
C ILE A 250 14.06 5.02 -20.86
N ILE A 251 14.63 4.07 -20.11
CA ILE A 251 16.08 3.79 -20.11
C ILE A 251 16.46 2.67 -21.13
N HIS A 252 15.48 2.09 -21.81
CA HIS A 252 15.70 1.08 -22.86
C HIS A 252 15.16 1.49 -24.25
N LEU A 253 14.95 2.79 -24.47
CA LEU A 253 14.77 3.42 -25.78
C LEU A 253 15.88 4.45 -25.97
#